data_AF-A0A954NKC1-F1
#
_entry.id   AF-A0A954NKC1-F1
#
_cell.length_a   1.000
_cell.length_b   1.000
_cell.length_c   1.000
_cell.angle_alpha   90.00
_cell.angle_beta   90.00
_cell.angle_gamma   90.00
#
_symmetry.space_group_name_H-M   'P 1'
#
loop_
_entity.id
_entity.type
_entity.pdbx_description
1 polymer ?
#
loop_
_entity_poly.entity_id
_entity_poly.type
_entity_poly.pdbx_seq_one_letter_code
_entity_poly.pdbx_strand_id
1 'polypeptide(L)'
;LIRNAVRESARFGSTDGVTTAQVDAAIRELLAGVVDENDLTIEIRDASSYDSQPDQPRDWDTIGDLPEVELLTANPRQLFVVRAAANLEDVALVRLPFVEGIMLCGESFMRHE
;
A
#
# COMPACT_ATOMS: atom_id res chain seq x y z
N LEU A 1 9.27 -5.06 7.60
CA LEU A 1 8.00 -4.85 8.33
C LEU A 1 6.93 -4.30 7.40
N ILE A 2 7.11 -3.12 6.81
CA ILE A 2 6.16 -2.49 5.85
C ILE A 2 5.67 -3.47 4.76
N ARG A 3 6.59 -4.12 4.04
CA ARG A 3 6.20 -5.11 3.01
C ARG A 3 5.33 -6.25 3.53
N ASN A 4 5.51 -6.69 4.79
CA ASN A 4 4.68 -7.73 5.38
C ASN A 4 3.29 -7.20 5.72
N ALA A 5 3.23 -6.04 6.40
CA ALA A 5 1.97 -5.38 6.75
C ALA A 5 1.09 -5.10 5.52
N VAL A 6 1.70 -4.61 4.44
CA VAL A 6 1.02 -4.38 3.16
C VAL A 6 0.50 -5.68 2.55
N ARG A 7 1.30 -6.75 2.54
CA ARG A 7 0.89 -8.04 1.96
C ARG A 7 -0.26 -8.68 2.74
N GLU A 8 -0.21 -8.61 4.07
CA GLU A 8 -1.25 -9.13 4.94
C GLU A 8 -2.56 -8.35 4.79
N SER A 9 -2.47 -7.02 4.82
CA SER A 9 -3.63 -6.15 4.66
C SER A 9 -4.22 -6.23 3.25
N ALA A 10 -3.40 -6.40 2.21
CA ALA A 10 -3.89 -6.63 0.84
C ALA A 10 -4.64 -7.95 0.71
N ARG A 11 -4.21 -9.00 1.41
CA ARG A 11 -4.93 -10.28 1.48
C ARG A 11 -6.23 -10.17 2.26
N PHE A 12 -6.28 -9.33 3.29
CA PHE A 12 -7.53 -9.00 3.96
C PHE A 12 -8.47 -8.22 3.02
N GLY A 13 -7.96 -7.22 2.30
CA GLY A 13 -8.72 -6.45 1.31
C GLY A 13 -9.19 -7.24 0.08
N SER A 14 -8.62 -8.42 -0.18
CA SER A 14 -9.11 -9.26 -1.27
C SER A 14 -10.43 -9.94 -0.92
N THR A 15 -10.84 -10.03 0.34
CA THR A 15 -12.08 -10.73 0.71
C THR A 15 -13.31 -9.83 0.57
N ASP A 16 -14.46 -10.46 0.34
CA ASP A 16 -15.77 -9.78 0.28
C ASP A 16 -16.10 -8.95 1.52
N GLY A 17 -16.75 -7.81 1.31
CA GLY A 17 -17.30 -6.96 2.38
C GLY A 17 -16.29 -6.10 3.12
N VAL A 18 -15.05 -6.03 2.64
CA VAL A 18 -13.98 -5.20 3.20
C VAL A 18 -13.91 -3.86 2.47
N THR A 19 -13.78 -2.76 3.23
CA THR A 19 -13.60 -1.42 2.68
C THR A 19 -12.14 -1.04 2.53
N THR A 20 -11.85 -0.08 1.66
CA THR A 20 -10.51 0.49 1.52
C THR A 20 -10.01 1.10 2.84
N ALA A 21 -10.90 1.74 3.59
CA ALA A 21 -10.59 2.31 4.91
C ALA A 21 -10.23 1.24 5.96
N GLN A 22 -10.83 0.06 5.90
CA GLN A 22 -10.46 -1.05 6.79
C GLN A 22 -9.08 -1.61 6.48
N VAL A 23 -8.70 -1.64 5.20
CA VAL A 23 -7.34 -2.03 4.80
C VAL A 23 -6.31 -0.99 5.24
N ASP A 24 -6.59 0.30 5.08
CA ASP A 24 -5.74 1.39 5.59
C ASP A 24 -5.53 1.25 7.12
N ALA A 25 -6.62 1.08 7.87
CA ALA A 25 -6.57 0.89 9.31
C ALA A 25 -5.76 -0.35 9.72
N ALA A 26 -5.89 -1.47 9.00
CA ALA A 26 -5.12 -2.68 9.27
C ALA A 26 -3.61 -2.47 9.06
N ILE A 27 -3.20 -1.71 8.03
CA ILE A 27 -1.79 -1.36 7.82
C ILE A 27 -1.27 -0.51 8.96
N ARG A 28 -2.04 0.52 9.38
CA ARG A 28 -1.68 1.40 10.50
C ARG A 28 -1.53 0.60 11.80
N GLU A 29 -2.46 -0.31 12.08
CA GLU A 29 -2.41 -1.17 13.26
C GLU A 29 -1.16 -2.08 13.26
N LEU A 30 -0.84 -2.71 12.13
CA LEU A 30 0.34 -3.57 12.00
C LEU A 30 1.68 -2.82 12.09
N LEU A 31 1.67 -1.53 11.78
CA LEU A 31 2.85 -0.66 11.86
C LEU A 31 2.85 0.22 13.12
N ALA A 32 1.83 0.11 13.97
CA ALA A 32 1.71 0.88 15.19
C ALA A 32 2.92 0.67 16.10
N GLY A 33 3.51 1.77 16.57
CA GLY A 33 4.70 1.76 17.41
C GLY A 33 6.01 1.49 16.68
N VAL A 34 5.98 1.24 15.36
CA VAL A 34 7.18 1.18 14.51
C VAL A 34 7.33 2.47 13.71
N VAL A 35 6.24 2.98 13.15
CA VAL A 35 6.18 4.21 12.36
C VAL A 35 5.14 5.13 12.99
N ASP A 36 5.41 6.44 13.03
CA ASP A 36 4.36 7.42 13.36
C ASP A 36 3.27 7.39 12.27
N GLU A 37 2.00 7.41 12.67
CA GLU A 37 0.89 7.37 11.72
C GLU A 37 0.89 8.53 10.73
N ASN A 38 1.44 9.69 11.14
CA ASN A 38 1.52 10.88 10.30
C ASN A 38 2.63 10.81 9.24
N ASP A 39 3.63 9.95 9.45
CA ASP A 39 4.79 9.78 8.56
C ASP A 39 4.60 8.60 7.59
N LEU A 40 3.41 7.98 7.63
CA LEU A 40 3.05 6.83 6.81
C LEU A 40 2.11 7.23 5.68
N THR A 41 2.61 7.13 4.45
CA THR A 41 1.81 7.27 3.23
C THR A 41 1.26 5.91 2.84
N ILE A 42 -0.06 5.75 2.84
CA ILE A 42 -0.76 4.53 2.39
C ILE A 42 -1.60 4.89 1.17
N GLU A 43 -1.55 4.04 0.14
CA GLU A 43 -2.37 4.19 -1.05
C GLU A 43 -2.93 2.85 -1.49
N ILE A 44 -4.22 2.88 -1.83
CA ILE A 44 -4.96 1.72 -2.32
C ILE A 44 -5.63 2.17 -3.61
N ARG A 45 -5.20 1.58 -4.73
CA ARG A 45 -5.54 2.06 -6.08
C ARG A 45 -6.09 0.94 -6.94
N ASP A 46 -6.95 1.30 -7.88
CA ASP A 46 -7.41 0.41 -8.93
C ASP A 46 -6.26 0.13 -9.90
N ALA A 47 -5.88 -1.14 -10.01
CA ALA A 47 -4.81 -1.60 -10.87
C ALA A 47 -5.35 -2.37 -12.08
N SER A 48 -6.64 -2.26 -12.39
CA SER A 48 -7.28 -2.93 -13.53
C SER A 48 -6.62 -2.63 -14.88
N SER A 49 -5.96 -1.47 -15.04
CA SER A 49 -5.22 -1.14 -16.27
C SER A 49 -4.10 -2.14 -16.60
N TYR A 50 -3.46 -2.73 -15.57
CA TYR A 50 -2.40 -3.72 -15.73
C TYR A 50 -2.88 -5.04 -16.34
N ASP A 51 -4.19 -5.33 -16.32
CA ASP A 51 -4.73 -6.50 -17.03
C ASP A 51 -4.65 -6.34 -18.55
N SER A 52 -4.73 -5.10 -19.05
CA SER A 52 -4.62 -4.80 -20.48
C SER A 52 -3.23 -4.30 -20.89
N GLN A 53 -2.49 -3.73 -19.95
CA GLN A 53 -1.15 -3.17 -20.16
C GLN A 53 -0.17 -3.71 -19.10
N PRO A 54 0.18 -5.00 -19.17
CA PRO A 54 1.01 -5.65 -18.13
C PRO A 54 2.42 -5.06 -18.01
N ASP A 55 2.90 -4.42 -19.09
CA ASP A 55 4.23 -3.81 -19.19
C ASP A 55 4.27 -2.34 -18.76
N GLN A 56 3.15 -1.74 -18.31
CA GLN A 56 3.20 -0.38 -17.78
C GLN A 56 4.17 -0.31 -16.58
N PRO A 57 4.88 0.80 -16.37
CA PRO A 57 5.81 0.94 -15.26
C PRO A 57 5.14 0.67 -13.91
N ARG A 58 5.92 0.13 -12.96
CA ARG A 58 5.50 -0.16 -11.57
C ARG A 58 6.32 0.67 -10.58
N ASP A 59 6.54 1.93 -10.93
CA ASP A 59 7.20 2.88 -10.04
C ASP A 59 6.16 3.62 -9.17
N TRP A 60 6.69 4.38 -8.22
CA TRP A 60 5.88 5.07 -7.21
C TRP A 60 4.94 6.11 -7.85
N ASP A 61 5.38 6.85 -8.85
CA ASP A 61 4.56 7.89 -9.45
C ASP A 61 3.44 7.26 -10.30
N THR A 62 3.78 6.29 -11.15
CA THR A 62 2.82 5.62 -12.05
C THR A 62 1.69 4.93 -11.28
N ILE A 63 2.02 4.25 -10.17
CA ILE A 63 0.99 3.61 -9.34
C ILE A 63 0.19 4.66 -8.54
N GLY A 64 0.78 5.80 -8.20
CA GLY A 64 0.10 6.87 -7.45
C GLY A 64 -0.94 7.61 -8.27
N ASP A 65 -0.69 7.71 -9.57
CA ASP A 65 -1.59 8.30 -10.55
C ASP A 65 -2.78 7.39 -10.93
N LEU A 66 -2.80 6.14 -10.45
CA LEU A 66 -3.93 5.24 -10.65
C LEU A 66 -5.18 5.76 -9.93
N PRO A 67 -6.38 5.45 -10.46
CA PRO A 67 -7.60 5.87 -9.81
C PRO A 67 -7.77 5.23 -8.43
N GLU A 68 -8.45 5.94 -7.53
CA GLU A 68 -8.86 5.39 -6.24
C GLU A 68 -9.86 4.26 -6.43
N VAL A 69 -9.79 3.26 -5.55
CA VAL A 69 -10.73 2.14 -5.51
C VAL A 69 -11.36 2.04 -4.14
N GLU A 70 -12.68 1.82 -4.12
CA GLU A 70 -13.38 1.38 -2.93
C GLU A 70 -13.61 -0.13 -3.02
N LEU A 71 -12.89 -0.89 -2.18
CA LEU A 71 -12.91 -2.36 -2.20
C LEU A 71 -14.29 -2.92 -1.90
N LEU A 72 -15.12 -2.24 -1.11
CA LEU A 72 -16.48 -2.69 -0.82
C LEU A 72 -17.37 -2.78 -2.07
N THR A 73 -17.07 -1.96 -3.08
CA THR A 73 -17.84 -1.86 -4.33
C THR A 73 -17.03 -2.31 -5.54
N ALA A 74 -15.85 -2.90 -5.32
CA ALA A 74 -15.01 -3.39 -6.39
C ALA A 74 -15.68 -4.57 -7.09
N ASN A 75 -15.42 -4.71 -8.39
CA ASN A 75 -15.93 -5.87 -9.12
C ASN A 75 -15.18 -7.14 -8.68
N PRO A 76 -15.84 -8.31 -8.68
CA PRO A 76 -15.16 -9.57 -8.44
C PRO A 76 -13.98 -9.74 -9.39
N ARG A 77 -12.84 -10.19 -8.86
CA ARG A 77 -11.56 -10.37 -9.58
C ARG A 77 -10.91 -9.09 -10.08
N GLN A 78 -11.42 -7.91 -9.74
CA GLN A 78 -10.79 -6.64 -10.06
C GLN A 78 -9.40 -6.58 -9.40
N LEU A 79 -8.39 -6.22 -10.21
CA LEU A 79 -7.02 -6.07 -9.74
C LEU A 79 -6.89 -4.73 -9.00
N PHE A 80 -6.35 -4.78 -7.79
CA PHE A 80 -6.01 -3.58 -7.01
C PHE A 80 -4.60 -3.70 -6.45
N VAL A 81 -4.02 -2.57 -6.09
CA VAL A 81 -2.71 -2.49 -5.44
C VAL A 81 -2.84 -1.78 -4.11
N VAL A 82 -2.19 -2.35 -3.11
CA VAL A 82 -1.99 -1.73 -1.80
C VAL A 82 -0.52 -1.42 -1.67
N ARG A 83 -0.20 -0.21 -1.27
CA ARG A 83 1.18 0.19 -1.00
C ARG A 83 1.27 1.11 0.20
N ALA A 84 2.42 1.06 0.85
CA ALA A 84 2.75 1.97 1.93
C ALA A 84 4.22 2.38 1.85
N ALA A 85 4.49 3.62 2.23
CA ALA A 85 5.85 4.15 2.37
C ALA A 85 5.99 5.00 3.63
N ALA A 86 7.19 4.98 4.20
CA ALA A 86 7.62 5.87 5.27
C ALA A 86 9.08 6.25 5.05
N ASN A 87 9.50 7.43 5.50
CA ASN A 87 10.92 7.78 5.42
C ASN A 87 11.70 6.97 6.45
N LEU A 88 12.89 6.53 6.08
CA LEU A 88 13.77 5.79 6.97
C LEU A 88 14.16 6.63 8.19
N GLU A 89 14.28 7.95 8.06
CA GLU A 89 14.63 8.85 9.16
C GLU A 89 13.57 8.94 10.27
N ASP A 90 12.31 8.71 9.93
CA ASP A 90 11.17 8.75 10.86
C ASP A 90 11.06 7.44 11.65
N VAL A 91 11.64 6.35 11.12
CA VAL A 91 11.60 5.00 11.70
C VAL A 91 12.94 4.59 12.33
N ALA A 92 14.03 5.27 11.98
CA ALA A 92 15.37 4.91 12.43
C ALA A 92 15.61 5.28 13.90
N LEU A 93 16.04 4.29 14.69
CA LEU A 93 16.50 4.51 16.07
C LEU A 93 17.73 5.43 16.15
N VAL A 94 18.55 5.47 15.10
CA VAL A 94 19.74 6.30 14.99
C VAL A 94 19.69 7.06 13.66
N ARG A 95 19.64 8.38 13.74
CA ARG A 95 19.71 9.24 12.56
C ARG A 95 21.15 9.32 12.06
N LEU A 96 21.39 8.76 10.88
CA LEU A 96 22.67 8.83 10.20
C LEU A 96 22.55 9.88 9.06
N PRO A 97 23.52 10.77 8.87
CA PRO A 97 23.42 11.87 7.90
C PRO A 97 23.35 11.43 6.42
N PHE A 98 23.46 10.13 6.14
CA PHE A 98 23.39 9.56 4.79
C PHE A 98 22.09 8.78 4.52
N VAL A 99 21.14 8.76 5.46
CA VAL A 99 19.84 8.10 5.27
C VAL A 99 18.69 9.08 4.99
N GLU A 100 18.99 10.38 4.91
CA GLU A 100 18.05 11.42 4.55
C GLU A 100 17.50 11.18 3.13
N GLY A 101 16.17 11.20 2.99
CA GLY A 101 15.48 10.96 1.71
C GLY A 101 15.36 9.49 1.28
N ILE A 102 15.77 8.51 2.10
CA ILE A 102 15.54 7.09 1.80
C ILE A 102 14.11 6.71 2.24
N MET A 103 13.25 6.36 1.28
CA MET A 103 11.92 5.82 1.57
C MET A 103 11.96 4.29 1.73
N LEU A 104 11.36 3.80 2.80
CA LEU A 104 11.04 2.39 2.96
C LEU A 104 9.66 2.14 2.36
N CYS A 105 9.59 1.34 1.30
CA CYS A 105 8.33 1.03 0.62
C CYS A 105 7.96 -0.46 0.73
N GLY A 106 6.65 -0.71 0.66
CA GLY A 106 6.07 -2.02 0.47
C GLY A 106 4.88 -1.94 -0.47
N GLU A 107 4.73 -2.91 -1.36
CA GLU A 107 3.64 -3.00 -2.31
C GLU A 107 3.13 -4.44 -2.43
N SER A 108 1.85 -4.59 -2.72
CA SER A 108 1.21 -5.87 -3.00
C SER A 108 0.03 -5.69 -3.95
N PHE A 109 0.04 -6.44 -5.05
CA PHE A 109 -1.08 -6.56 -5.98
C PHE A 109 -1.95 -7.75 -5.59
N MET A 110 -3.26 -7.56 -5.55
CA MET A 110 -4.23 -8.61 -5.24
C MET A 110 -5.46 -8.47 -6.13
N ARG A 111 -6.20 -9.56 -6.31
CA ARG A 111 -7.52 -9.52 -6.93
C ARG A 111 -8.57 -9.58 -5.84
N HIS A 112 -9.59 -8.76 -5.97
CA HIS A 112 -10.79 -8.89 -5.13
C HIS A 112 -11.46 -10.23 -5.40
N GLU A 113 -11.99 -10.88 -4.37
CA GLU A 113 -12.69 -12.16 -4.48
C GLU A 113 -14.14 -11.99 -4.97
#